data_AF-A0A7Y5C2D1-F1
#
_entry.id   AF-A0A7Y5C2D1-F1
#
_cell.length_a   1.000
_cell.length_b   1.000
_cell.length_c   1.000
_cell.angle_alpha   90.00
_cell.angle_beta   90.00
_cell.angle_gamma   90.00
#
_symmetry.space_group_name_H-M   'P 1'
#
loop_
_entity.id
_entity.type
_entity.pdbx_description
1 polymer ?
#
loop_
_entity_poly.entity_id
_entity_poly.type
_entity_poly.pdbx_seq_one_letter_code
_entity_poly.pdbx_strand_id
1 'polypeptide(L)'
;MPQKRKKRREPLKIGENPNEWEFEKYEYDLDIIDIYRQLEKLLNTSSELRPDINKKEYLENLKYSIEYYCKFRNINFNLHFNTGDIIIPSTEEYYVNTLGMALICWDFYKIRALLNHQKEKYLGKEDFVKMVEFGAYSIMVNNSPFADIKERQQLIMQWVEEQQQDKKQSGKIIQGKKTKPAEIKKWKDLFLDKAQAESIIKILKTHEVVNKDGTWIGLTDKNTEILALIDVLREKRYIKKYSQTLTAKLFCEKFELNLSDRSLRTKTQAYYDNLSEYQWIIPDLKS
;
A
#
# COMPACT_ATOMS: atom_id res chain seq x y z
N MET A 1 43.04 27.02 -14.18
CA MET A 1 41.96 26.91 -13.17
C MET A 1 41.15 25.65 -13.49
N PRO A 2 40.89 24.75 -12.53
CA PRO A 2 40.02 23.60 -12.80
C PRO A 2 38.62 24.12 -13.19
N GLN A 3 38.11 23.66 -14.33
CA GLN A 3 36.74 23.98 -14.76
C GLN A 3 35.77 23.44 -13.69
N LYS A 4 34.90 24.31 -13.17
CA LYS A 4 33.81 23.89 -12.27
C LYS A 4 32.89 22.95 -13.06
N ARG A 5 32.76 21.70 -12.58
CA ARG A 5 31.82 20.73 -13.11
C ARG A 5 30.39 21.23 -12.90
N LYS A 6 29.49 20.88 -13.82
CA LYS A 6 28.07 21.20 -13.70
C LYS A 6 27.42 20.23 -12.71
N LYS A 7 26.50 20.71 -11.88
CA LYS A 7 25.76 19.85 -10.95
C LYS A 7 24.55 19.20 -11.63
N ARG A 8 24.26 17.93 -11.31
CA ARG A 8 23.07 17.21 -11.77
C ARG A 8 22.57 16.22 -10.72
N ARG A 9 21.28 15.88 -10.81
CA ARG A 9 20.64 14.83 -10.00
C ARG A 9 20.19 13.62 -10.81
N GLU A 10 20.07 13.77 -12.12
CA GLU A 10 19.72 12.66 -13.01
C GLU A 10 20.95 11.80 -13.30
N PRO A 11 20.81 10.48 -13.42
CA PRO A 11 21.92 9.59 -13.75
C PRO A 11 22.42 9.82 -15.19
N LEU A 12 23.72 9.65 -15.41
CA LEU A 12 24.34 9.72 -16.75
C LEU A 12 23.74 8.68 -17.70
N LYS A 13 23.35 9.14 -18.89
CA LYS A 13 22.88 8.29 -19.99
C LYS A 13 24.05 7.71 -20.78
N ILE A 14 23.78 6.65 -21.55
CA ILE A 14 24.77 6.07 -22.45
C ILE A 14 25.24 7.13 -23.46
N GLY A 15 26.56 7.32 -23.57
CA GLY A 15 27.20 8.31 -24.45
C GLY A 15 27.49 9.66 -23.78
N GLU A 16 27.06 9.90 -22.54
CA GLU A 16 27.38 11.13 -21.80
C GLU A 16 28.77 11.07 -21.15
N ASN A 17 29.49 12.20 -21.14
CA ASN A 17 30.82 12.31 -20.55
C ASN A 17 30.75 12.51 -19.02
N PRO A 18 31.26 11.56 -18.20
CA PRO A 18 31.19 11.68 -16.74
C PRO A 18 32.03 12.82 -16.16
N ASN A 19 33.06 13.29 -16.88
CA ASN A 19 34.00 14.30 -16.36
C ASN A 19 33.43 15.72 -16.33
N GLU A 20 32.29 15.95 -16.97
CA GLU A 20 31.63 17.25 -17.07
C GLU A 20 30.69 17.54 -15.90
N TRP A 21 30.31 16.49 -15.14
CA TRP A 21 29.23 16.54 -14.17
C TRP A 21 29.70 16.17 -12.77
N GLU A 22 29.09 16.82 -11.78
CA GLU A 22 29.15 16.46 -10.37
C GLU A 22 27.73 16.05 -9.95
N PHE A 23 27.60 14.88 -9.34
CA PHE A 23 26.31 14.35 -8.94
C PHE A 23 25.90 14.93 -7.58
N GLU A 24 24.67 15.42 -7.46
CA GLU A 24 24.13 16.02 -6.25
C GLU A 24 23.07 15.10 -5.64
N LYS A 25 23.42 14.54 -4.47
CA LYS A 25 22.59 13.61 -3.70
C LYS A 25 22.41 14.12 -2.28
N TYR A 26 21.20 14.00 -1.76
CA TYR A 26 20.90 14.17 -0.35
C TYR A 26 20.83 12.80 0.35
N GLU A 27 21.12 12.75 1.65
CA GLU A 27 21.23 11.49 2.41
C GLU A 27 19.95 10.62 2.33
N TYR A 28 18.77 11.25 2.29
CA TYR A 28 17.49 10.55 2.20
C TYR A 28 16.97 10.37 0.76
N ASP A 29 17.72 10.73 -0.28
CA ASP A 29 17.31 10.44 -1.66
C ASP A 29 17.28 8.93 -1.92
N LEU A 30 16.33 8.47 -2.74
CA LEU A 30 16.19 7.05 -3.10
C LEU A 30 17.19 6.67 -4.19
N ASP A 31 18.43 6.45 -3.77
CA ASP A 31 19.49 5.92 -4.61
C ASP A 31 19.48 4.39 -4.61
N ILE A 32 19.11 3.81 -5.73
CA ILE A 32 18.94 2.35 -5.83
C ILE A 32 20.26 1.58 -5.76
N ILE A 33 21.39 2.19 -6.14
CA ILE A 33 22.70 1.54 -6.04
C ILE A 33 23.15 1.48 -4.57
N ASP A 34 22.93 2.56 -3.82
CA ASP A 34 23.21 2.62 -2.39
C ASP A 34 22.32 1.65 -1.60
N ILE A 35 21.01 1.59 -1.92
CA ILE A 35 20.08 0.61 -1.34
C ILE A 35 20.55 -0.82 -1.58
N TYR A 36 20.99 -1.15 -2.81
CA TYR A 36 21.56 -2.46 -3.13
C TYR A 36 22.78 -2.78 -2.25
N ARG A 37 23.73 -1.85 -2.14
CA ARG A 37 24.96 -2.03 -1.34
C ARG A 37 24.65 -2.18 0.16
N GLN A 38 23.66 -1.44 0.66
CA GLN A 38 23.21 -1.58 2.05
C GLN A 38 22.59 -2.95 2.30
N LEU A 39 21.74 -3.43 1.40
CA LEU A 39 21.15 -4.78 1.48
C LEU A 39 22.23 -5.87 1.41
N GLU A 40 23.18 -5.76 0.50
CA GLU A 40 24.31 -6.67 0.38
C GLU A 40 25.11 -6.74 1.69
N LYS A 41 25.44 -5.58 2.25
CA LYS A 41 26.14 -5.51 3.55
C LYS A 41 25.32 -6.20 4.65
N LEU A 42 24.04 -5.87 4.78
CA LEU A 42 23.17 -6.46 5.81
C LEU A 42 23.01 -7.96 5.65
N LEU A 43 22.85 -8.46 4.43
CA LEU A 43 22.77 -9.90 4.15
C LEU A 43 24.06 -10.63 4.53
N ASN A 44 25.21 -9.98 4.36
CA ASN A 44 26.50 -10.55 4.71
C ASN A 44 26.77 -10.52 6.22
N THR A 45 26.21 -9.56 6.96
CA THR A 45 26.43 -9.40 8.40
C THR A 45 25.33 -9.96 9.29
N SER A 46 24.12 -10.19 8.76
CA SER A 46 22.98 -10.68 9.55
C SER A 46 23.06 -12.18 9.83
N SER A 47 22.80 -12.54 11.08
CA SER A 47 22.67 -13.91 11.56
C SER A 47 21.25 -14.49 11.41
N GLU A 48 20.25 -13.66 11.13
CA GLU A 48 18.82 -14.02 11.19
C GLU A 48 18.09 -13.76 9.86
N LEU A 49 18.47 -14.54 8.84
CA LEU A 49 17.71 -14.58 7.59
C LEU A 49 16.55 -15.57 7.68
N ARG A 50 15.51 -15.33 6.87
CA ARG A 50 14.45 -16.33 6.71
C ARG A 50 15.04 -17.61 6.08
N PRO A 51 14.57 -18.82 6.47
CA PRO A 51 15.15 -20.09 6.03
C PRO A 51 15.10 -20.33 4.52
N ASP A 52 14.14 -19.71 3.83
CA ASP A 52 13.90 -19.82 2.39
C ASP A 52 14.78 -18.89 1.54
N ILE A 53 15.62 -18.06 2.17
CA ILE A 53 16.39 -17.04 1.47
C ILE A 53 17.78 -17.52 1.07
N ASN A 54 17.99 -17.63 -0.24
CA ASN A 54 19.33 -17.72 -0.82
C ASN A 54 19.91 -16.32 -1.04
N LYS A 55 20.97 -15.97 -0.29
CA LYS A 55 21.61 -14.65 -0.34
C LYS A 55 22.07 -14.25 -1.76
N LYS A 56 22.69 -15.19 -2.49
CA LYS A 56 23.24 -14.94 -3.82
C LYS A 56 22.13 -14.69 -4.83
N GLU A 57 21.12 -15.56 -4.83
CA GLU A 57 19.96 -15.43 -5.71
C GLU A 57 19.19 -14.13 -5.44
N TYR A 58 19.00 -13.78 -4.18
CA TYR A 58 18.34 -12.53 -3.78
C TYR A 58 19.07 -11.30 -4.34
N LEU A 59 20.39 -11.22 -4.17
CA LEU A 59 21.20 -10.11 -4.69
C LEU A 59 21.22 -10.08 -6.22
N GLU A 60 21.34 -11.22 -6.89
CA GLU A 60 21.29 -11.27 -8.36
C GLU A 60 19.92 -10.80 -8.89
N ASN A 61 18.81 -11.16 -8.25
CA ASN A 61 17.47 -10.71 -8.63
C ASN A 61 17.31 -9.18 -8.47
N LEU A 62 17.87 -8.60 -7.41
CA LEU A 62 17.88 -7.15 -7.23
C LEU A 62 18.74 -6.45 -8.28
N LYS A 63 19.95 -6.96 -8.51
CA LYS A 63 20.86 -6.43 -9.53
C LYS A 63 20.23 -6.46 -10.91
N TYR A 64 19.59 -7.58 -11.28
CA TYR A 64 18.86 -7.73 -12.54
C TYR A 64 17.75 -6.69 -12.69
N SER A 65 17.00 -6.43 -11.62
CA SER A 65 15.93 -5.43 -11.61
C SER A 65 16.47 -4.00 -11.84
N ILE A 66 17.62 -3.68 -11.24
CA ILE A 66 18.33 -2.40 -11.45
C ILE A 66 18.82 -2.29 -12.88
N GLU A 67 19.43 -3.34 -13.42
CA GLU A 67 19.93 -3.40 -14.79
C GLU A 67 18.78 -3.20 -15.79
N TYR A 68 17.64 -3.86 -15.56
CA TYR A 68 16.43 -3.69 -16.37
C TYR A 68 15.93 -2.24 -16.36
N TYR A 69 15.83 -1.61 -15.18
CA TYR A 69 15.47 -0.19 -15.06
C TYR A 69 16.44 0.71 -15.84
N CYS A 70 17.74 0.48 -15.69
CA CYS A 70 18.76 1.27 -16.38
C CYS A 70 18.64 1.14 -17.90
N LYS A 71 18.45 -0.08 -18.41
CA LYS A 71 18.25 -0.35 -19.84
C LYS A 71 17.04 0.40 -20.37
N PHE A 72 15.91 0.34 -19.67
CA PHE A 72 14.67 1.03 -20.08
C PHE A 72 14.83 2.55 -20.12
N ARG A 73 15.66 3.12 -19.24
CA ARG A 73 15.91 4.56 -19.14
C ARG A 73 17.14 5.06 -19.90
N ASN A 74 17.80 4.18 -20.65
CA ASN A 74 19.06 4.47 -21.34
C ASN A 74 20.17 4.98 -20.40
N ILE A 75 20.21 4.47 -19.17
CA ILE A 75 21.22 4.80 -18.15
C ILE A 75 22.40 3.85 -18.28
N ASN A 76 23.62 4.35 -18.09
CA ASN A 76 24.83 3.52 -18.12
C ASN A 76 24.97 2.72 -16.81
N PHE A 77 24.38 1.53 -16.77
CA PHE A 77 24.41 0.64 -15.59
C PHE A 77 25.84 0.37 -15.10
N ASN A 78 26.75 -0.07 -15.97
CA ASN A 78 28.11 -0.44 -15.58
C ASN A 78 28.89 0.72 -14.94
N LEU A 79 28.69 1.94 -15.43
CA LEU A 79 29.32 3.12 -14.83
C LEU A 79 28.79 3.36 -13.40
N HIS A 80 27.47 3.42 -13.26
CA HIS A 80 26.84 3.78 -11.98
C HIS A 80 26.95 2.67 -10.93
N PHE A 81 26.78 1.41 -11.32
CA PHE A 81 26.86 0.29 -10.39
C PHE A 81 28.25 0.21 -9.71
N ASN A 82 29.30 0.59 -10.43
CA ASN A 82 30.67 0.61 -9.92
C ASN A 82 31.03 1.90 -9.17
N THR A 83 30.57 3.06 -9.64
CA THR A 83 31.15 4.36 -9.22
C THR A 83 30.14 5.48 -8.99
N GLY A 84 28.86 5.26 -9.27
CA GLY A 84 27.86 6.31 -9.28
C GLY A 84 26.64 6.01 -8.43
N ASP A 85 25.68 6.92 -8.54
CA ASP A 85 24.41 6.94 -7.82
C ASP A 85 23.27 7.00 -8.87
N ILE A 86 22.15 6.37 -8.56
CA ILE A 86 20.94 6.43 -9.41
C ILE A 86 19.75 6.80 -8.53
N ILE A 87 19.45 8.09 -8.48
CA ILE A 87 18.28 8.60 -7.75
C ILE A 87 17.02 8.33 -8.57
N ILE A 88 16.07 7.62 -7.98
CA ILE A 88 14.77 7.32 -8.59
C ILE A 88 13.81 8.48 -8.30
N PRO A 89 13.31 9.20 -9.32
CA PRO A 89 12.37 10.29 -9.13
C PRO A 89 11.00 9.80 -8.66
N SER A 90 10.31 10.58 -7.82
CA SER A 90 8.97 10.24 -7.29
C SER A 90 7.85 10.21 -8.33
N THR A 91 8.11 10.69 -9.54
CA THR A 91 7.22 10.60 -10.69
C THR A 91 7.28 9.27 -11.42
N GLU A 92 8.26 8.41 -11.11
CA GLU A 92 8.45 7.13 -11.79
C GLU A 92 7.68 6.00 -11.11
N GLU A 93 7.13 5.09 -11.92
CA GLU A 93 6.43 3.89 -11.39
C GLU A 93 7.34 3.03 -10.51
N TYR A 94 8.63 3.01 -10.84
CA TYR A 94 9.64 2.24 -10.10
C TYR A 94 9.92 2.80 -8.70
N TYR A 95 9.52 4.05 -8.43
CA TYR A 95 9.77 4.73 -7.16
C TYR A 95 9.19 3.99 -5.94
N VAL A 96 7.95 3.48 -6.06
CA VAL A 96 7.29 2.75 -4.96
C VAL A 96 8.07 1.49 -4.61
N ASN A 97 8.60 0.80 -5.62
CA ASN A 97 9.47 -0.35 -5.44
C ASN A 97 10.77 0.04 -4.75
N THR A 98 11.45 1.07 -5.23
CA THR A 98 12.69 1.56 -4.62
C THR A 98 12.49 2.00 -3.17
N LEU A 99 11.39 2.69 -2.85
CA LEU A 99 11.06 3.08 -1.48
C LEU A 99 10.81 1.86 -0.59
N GLY A 100 10.06 0.87 -1.09
CA GLY A 100 9.84 -0.39 -0.37
C GLY A 100 11.14 -1.12 -0.06
N MET A 101 12.07 -1.19 -1.02
CA MET A 101 13.40 -1.77 -0.83
C MET A 101 14.25 -0.96 0.15
N ALA A 102 14.20 0.38 0.09
CA ALA A 102 14.89 1.24 1.04
C ALA A 102 14.43 0.95 2.48
N LEU A 103 13.13 0.80 2.71
CA LEU A 103 12.57 0.52 4.04
C LEU A 103 13.04 -0.81 4.65
N ILE A 104 13.45 -1.78 3.82
CA ILE A 104 14.03 -3.05 4.29
C ILE A 104 15.40 -2.80 4.93
N CYS A 105 16.27 -2.01 4.29
CA CYS A 105 17.67 -1.88 4.70
C CYS A 105 18.01 -0.62 5.49
N TRP A 106 17.14 0.40 5.47
CA TRP A 106 17.45 1.66 6.13
C TRP A 106 17.66 1.47 7.63
N ASP A 107 18.48 2.32 8.25
CA ASP A 107 18.60 2.34 9.70
C ASP A 107 17.21 2.57 10.33
N PHE A 108 16.84 1.70 11.27
CA PHE A 108 15.60 1.76 12.04
C PHE A 108 15.29 3.18 12.56
N TYR A 109 16.28 3.87 13.13
CA TYR A 109 16.10 5.21 13.71
C TYR A 109 15.94 6.30 12.66
N LYS A 110 16.33 6.02 11.41
CA LYS A 110 16.26 6.97 10.29
C LYS A 110 15.04 6.77 9.38
N ILE A 111 14.26 5.69 9.55
CA ILE A 111 13.06 5.42 8.74
C ILE A 111 12.09 6.61 8.72
N ARG A 112 11.84 7.21 9.89
CA ARG A 112 10.95 8.38 10.00
C ARG A 112 11.49 9.60 9.23
N ALA A 113 12.79 9.86 9.33
CA ALA A 113 13.44 10.94 8.62
C ALA A 113 13.40 10.73 7.10
N LEU A 114 13.64 9.50 6.64
CA LEU A 114 13.47 9.10 5.24
C LEU A 114 12.03 9.38 4.76
N LEU A 115 11.02 8.88 5.47
CA LEU A 115 9.62 9.02 5.07
C LEU A 115 9.17 10.49 5.06
N ASN A 116 9.59 11.31 6.03
CA ASN A 116 9.30 12.74 6.05
C ASN A 116 9.93 13.45 4.85
N HIS A 117 11.21 13.18 4.57
CA HIS A 117 11.92 13.76 3.44
C HIS A 117 11.25 13.41 2.10
N GLN A 118 10.91 12.13 1.94
CA GLN A 118 10.26 11.65 0.73
C GLN A 118 8.86 12.24 0.57
N LYS A 119 8.10 12.38 1.66
CA LYS A 119 6.78 13.04 1.65
C LYS A 119 6.87 14.51 1.21
N GLU A 120 7.83 15.26 1.75
CA GLU A 120 8.01 16.69 1.43
C GLU A 120 8.36 16.92 -0.03
N LYS A 121 9.11 16.02 -0.65
CA LYS A 121 9.58 16.12 -2.04
C LYS A 121 8.77 15.27 -3.03
N TYR A 122 7.65 14.70 -2.59
CA TYR A 122 6.87 13.82 -3.45
C TYR A 122 6.14 14.59 -4.54
N LEU A 123 6.39 14.23 -5.81
CA LEU A 123 5.78 14.83 -6.99
C LEU A 123 4.89 13.85 -7.75
N GLY A 124 4.69 12.64 -7.21
CA GLY A 124 3.80 11.65 -7.80
C GLY A 124 2.33 12.04 -7.68
N LYS A 125 1.47 11.37 -8.45
CA LYS A 125 0.04 11.71 -8.55
C LYS A 125 -0.79 11.18 -7.37
N GLU A 126 -0.27 10.21 -6.63
CA GLU A 126 -1.01 9.53 -5.57
C GLU A 126 -0.86 10.23 -4.21
N ASP A 127 -1.67 9.86 -3.21
CA ASP A 127 -1.42 10.31 -1.84
C ASP A 127 -0.20 9.57 -1.30
N PHE A 128 0.90 10.29 -1.05
CA PHE A 128 2.15 9.70 -0.57
C PHE A 128 1.94 8.78 0.64
N VAL A 129 1.08 9.18 1.59
CA VAL A 129 0.82 8.39 2.80
C VAL A 129 0.15 7.06 2.46
N LYS A 130 -0.79 7.05 1.50
CA LYS A 130 -1.43 5.81 1.04
C LYS A 130 -0.48 4.94 0.23
N MET A 131 0.36 5.56 -0.59
CA MET A 131 1.39 4.84 -1.36
C MET A 131 2.36 4.14 -0.40
N VAL A 132 2.74 4.78 0.71
CA VAL A 132 3.54 4.15 1.77
C VAL A 132 2.76 3.02 2.45
N GLU A 133 1.53 3.29 2.91
CA GLU A 133 0.68 2.33 3.64
C GLU A 133 0.40 1.02 2.85
N PHE A 134 0.14 1.11 1.55
CA PHE A 134 -0.26 -0.04 0.75
C PHE A 134 0.82 -0.52 -0.22
N GLY A 135 1.55 0.40 -0.85
CA GLY A 135 2.54 0.08 -1.88
C GLY A 135 3.88 -0.28 -1.26
N ALA A 136 4.60 0.71 -0.75
CA ALA A 136 5.96 0.53 -0.24
C ALA A 136 6.00 -0.46 0.93
N TYR A 137 4.99 -0.43 1.83
CA TYR A 137 4.84 -1.40 2.91
C TYR A 137 4.74 -2.84 2.38
N SER A 138 3.87 -3.11 1.40
CA SER A 138 3.71 -4.46 0.85
C SER A 138 4.99 -4.97 0.19
N ILE A 139 5.71 -4.09 -0.51
CA ILE A 139 6.99 -4.42 -1.12
C ILE A 139 8.01 -4.77 -0.05
N MET A 140 8.12 -3.97 1.01
CA MET A 140 9.02 -4.23 2.12
C MET A 140 8.71 -5.59 2.78
N VAL A 141 7.44 -5.87 3.09
CA VAL A 141 7.04 -7.12 3.76
C VAL A 141 7.31 -8.35 2.90
N ASN A 142 6.96 -8.29 1.62
CA ASN A 142 7.09 -9.45 0.73
C ASN A 142 8.55 -9.73 0.35
N ASN A 143 9.37 -8.67 0.21
CA ASN A 143 10.75 -8.78 -0.26
C ASN A 143 11.78 -8.76 0.87
N SER A 144 11.41 -8.55 2.13
CA SER A 144 12.38 -8.58 3.23
C SER A 144 13.00 -9.97 3.39
N PRO A 145 14.34 -10.11 3.34
CA PRO A 145 15.02 -11.38 3.59
C PRO A 145 15.17 -11.70 5.09
N PHE A 146 14.82 -10.74 5.96
CA PHE A 146 15.04 -10.81 7.41
C PHE A 146 13.79 -11.31 8.15
N ALA A 147 13.99 -12.08 9.22
CA ALA A 147 12.90 -12.65 10.03
C ALA A 147 12.22 -11.64 10.98
N ASP A 148 12.96 -10.60 11.39
CA ASP A 148 12.59 -9.59 12.39
C ASP A 148 11.91 -8.33 11.80
N ILE A 149 11.27 -8.47 10.63
CA ILE A 149 10.63 -7.35 9.90
C ILE A 149 9.49 -6.65 10.67
N LYS A 150 8.97 -7.26 11.74
CA LYS A 150 7.82 -6.75 12.52
C LYS A 150 8.07 -5.38 13.14
N GLU A 151 9.27 -5.11 13.64
CA GLU A 151 9.58 -3.82 14.26
C GLU A 151 9.55 -2.69 13.22
N ARG A 152 10.06 -2.94 12.01
CA ARG A 152 10.00 -1.99 10.89
C ARG A 152 8.55 -1.75 10.47
N GLN A 153 7.74 -2.81 10.39
CA GLN A 153 6.32 -2.70 10.09
C GLN A 153 5.60 -1.78 11.09
N GLN A 154 5.85 -1.97 12.39
CA GLN A 154 5.26 -1.14 13.44
C GLN A 154 5.67 0.33 13.29
N LEU A 155 6.96 0.62 13.08
CA LEU A 155 7.45 1.99 12.90
C LEU A 155 6.82 2.68 11.69
N ILE A 156 6.68 1.98 10.57
CA ILE A 156 6.07 2.54 9.35
C ILE A 156 4.58 2.80 9.58
N MET A 157 3.85 1.85 10.17
CA MET A 157 2.42 2.02 10.42
C MET A 157 2.15 3.12 11.45
N GLN A 158 2.98 3.23 12.49
CA GLN A 158 2.88 4.32 13.45
C GLN A 158 3.10 5.68 12.76
N TRP A 159 4.11 5.78 11.89
CA TRP A 159 4.31 6.99 11.10
C TRP A 159 3.09 7.30 10.21
N VAL A 160 2.52 6.31 9.51
CA VAL A 160 1.31 6.48 8.69
C VAL A 160 0.15 7.02 9.53
N GLU A 161 -0.09 6.45 10.72
CA GLU A 161 -1.15 6.88 11.63
C GLU A 161 -0.95 8.34 12.07
N GLU A 162 0.27 8.73 12.44
CA GLU A 162 0.61 10.12 12.81
C GLU A 162 0.33 11.08 11.64
N GLN A 163 0.77 10.75 10.43
CA GLN A 163 0.53 11.60 9.25
C GLN A 163 -0.97 11.74 8.91
N GLN A 164 -1.78 10.73 9.23
CA GLN A 164 -3.23 10.78 9.09
C GLN A 164 -3.90 11.61 10.22
N GLN A 165 -3.30 11.66 11.40
CA GLN A 165 -3.74 12.52 12.51
C GLN A 165 -3.40 14.00 12.27
N ASP A 166 -2.23 14.29 11.70
CA ASP A 166 -1.81 15.66 11.34
C ASP A 166 -2.70 16.28 10.25
N LYS A 167 -3.20 15.46 9.31
CA LYS A 167 -4.25 15.87 8.36
C LYS A 167 -5.57 16.26 9.04
N LYS A 168 -5.86 15.75 10.25
CA LYS A 168 -7.03 16.14 11.05
C LYS A 168 -6.79 17.41 11.88
N GLN A 169 -5.54 17.72 12.24
CA GLN A 169 -5.21 18.91 13.03
C GLN A 169 -4.95 20.17 12.19
N SER A 170 -4.42 20.02 10.97
CA SER A 170 -4.16 21.12 10.01
C SER A 170 -5.42 21.72 9.35
N GLY A 171 -6.60 21.14 9.60
CA GLY A 171 -7.90 21.63 9.11
C GLY A 171 -8.57 22.72 9.97
N LYS A 172 -7.85 23.37 10.89
CA LYS A 172 -8.36 24.52 11.65
C LYS A 172 -7.84 25.83 11.04
N ILE A 173 -8.53 26.36 10.04
CA ILE A 173 -8.72 27.80 9.81
C ILE A 173 -9.91 27.97 8.83
N ILE A 174 -10.91 28.71 9.31
CA ILE A 174 -12.08 29.32 8.65
C ILE A 174 -13.25 28.42 8.21
N GLN A 175 -14.25 28.46 9.11
CA GLN A 175 -15.70 28.59 8.93
C GLN A 175 -16.55 27.44 8.36
N GLY A 176 -17.71 27.30 9.01
CA GLY A 176 -18.82 26.43 8.66
C GLY A 176 -19.01 25.34 9.70
N LYS A 177 -20.11 25.38 10.45
CA LYS A 177 -20.60 24.29 11.29
C LYS A 177 -20.50 22.95 10.54
N LYS A 178 -19.40 22.21 10.69
CA LYS A 178 -19.32 20.80 10.31
C LYS A 178 -19.63 20.00 11.55
N THR A 179 -20.90 19.62 11.62
CA THR A 179 -21.42 18.51 12.41
C THR A 179 -20.38 17.39 12.51
N LYS A 180 -20.07 16.96 13.74
CA LYS A 180 -19.24 15.78 14.03
C LYS A 180 -19.63 14.65 13.07
N PRO A 181 -18.68 13.92 12.45
CA PRO A 181 -19.05 12.72 11.71
C PRO A 181 -19.73 11.79 12.70
N ALA A 182 -20.97 11.42 12.41
CA ALA A 182 -21.76 10.54 13.25
C ALA A 182 -20.94 9.27 13.54
N GLU A 183 -20.79 8.93 14.82
CA GLU A 183 -20.21 7.64 15.21
C GLU A 183 -21.09 6.54 14.64
N ILE A 184 -20.57 5.82 13.66
CA ILE A 184 -21.26 4.68 13.04
C ILE A 184 -21.05 3.53 14.00
N LYS A 185 -22.13 3.13 14.65
CA LYS A 185 -22.09 2.03 15.62
C LYS A 185 -22.94 0.85 15.18
N LYS A 186 -23.75 1.00 14.12
CA LYS A 186 -24.76 0.00 13.74
C LYS A 186 -24.84 -0.21 12.23
N TRP A 187 -25.23 -1.42 11.83
CA TRP A 187 -25.54 -1.81 10.45
C TRP A 187 -26.28 -0.74 9.64
N LYS A 188 -27.38 -0.19 10.19
CA LYS A 188 -28.23 0.78 9.49
C LYS A 188 -27.51 2.09 9.17
N ASP A 189 -26.45 2.42 9.89
CA ASP A 189 -25.69 3.65 9.71
C ASP A 189 -24.78 3.60 8.46
N LEU A 190 -24.48 2.37 7.98
CA LEU A 190 -23.76 2.13 6.73
C LEU A 190 -24.55 2.60 5.51
N PHE A 191 -25.88 2.53 5.56
CA PHE A 191 -26.72 2.81 4.41
C PHE A 191 -26.91 4.31 4.20
N LEU A 192 -27.05 4.71 2.94
CA LEU A 192 -27.47 6.07 2.57
C LEU A 192 -28.91 6.32 3.02
N ASP A 193 -29.78 5.32 2.86
CA ASP A 193 -31.15 5.30 3.38
C ASP A 193 -31.38 4.10 4.30
N LYS A 194 -31.94 4.35 5.49
CA LYS A 194 -32.25 3.29 6.46
C LYS A 194 -33.30 2.30 5.94
N ALA A 195 -34.17 2.71 5.00
CA ALA A 195 -35.11 1.80 4.37
C ALA A 195 -34.40 0.78 3.47
N GLN A 196 -33.32 1.18 2.78
CA GLN A 196 -32.49 0.27 1.99
C GLN A 196 -31.88 -0.84 2.84
N ALA A 197 -31.49 -0.52 4.08
CA ALA A 197 -30.96 -1.53 5.01
C ALA A 197 -31.94 -2.68 5.26
N GLU A 198 -33.24 -2.39 5.33
CA GLU A 198 -34.29 -3.41 5.49
C GLU A 198 -34.60 -4.12 4.16
N SER A 199 -34.63 -3.38 3.05
CA SER A 199 -34.85 -3.96 1.72
C SER A 199 -33.75 -4.97 1.35
N ILE A 200 -32.48 -4.67 1.64
CA ILE A 200 -31.37 -5.60 1.41
C ILE A 200 -31.53 -6.86 2.27
N ILE A 201 -31.89 -6.73 3.55
CA ILE A 201 -32.16 -7.91 4.39
C ILE A 201 -33.29 -8.76 3.81
N LYS A 202 -34.37 -8.12 3.33
CA LYS A 202 -35.49 -8.84 2.71
C LYS A 202 -35.06 -9.59 1.44
N ILE A 203 -34.27 -8.95 0.58
CA ILE A 203 -33.71 -9.58 -0.63
C ILE A 203 -32.84 -10.79 -0.26
N LEU A 204 -31.90 -10.62 0.68
CA LEU A 204 -31.03 -11.72 1.11
C LEU A 204 -31.81 -12.90 1.70
N LYS A 205 -32.95 -12.65 2.37
CA LYS A 205 -33.86 -13.71 2.84
C LYS A 205 -34.60 -14.39 1.69
N THR A 206 -35.07 -13.64 0.71
CA THR A 206 -35.77 -14.19 -0.47
C THR A 206 -34.88 -15.11 -1.30
N HIS A 207 -33.59 -14.80 -1.37
CA HIS A 207 -32.59 -15.60 -2.09
C HIS A 207 -31.86 -16.61 -1.21
N GLU A 208 -32.37 -16.89 0.00
CA GLU A 208 -31.80 -17.89 0.90
C GLU A 208 -30.30 -17.70 1.18
N VAL A 209 -29.83 -16.45 1.20
CA VAL A 209 -28.48 -16.09 1.69
C VAL A 209 -28.47 -15.96 3.21
N VAL A 210 -29.62 -15.58 3.77
CA VAL A 210 -29.84 -15.37 5.21
C VAL A 210 -31.13 -16.07 5.64
N ASN A 211 -31.08 -16.77 6.78
CA ASN A 211 -32.24 -17.43 7.36
C ASN A 211 -33.33 -16.45 7.82
N LYS A 212 -34.53 -16.98 8.15
CA LYS A 212 -35.67 -16.18 8.64
C LYS A 212 -35.32 -15.37 9.89
N ASP A 213 -34.47 -15.91 10.77
CA ASP A 213 -33.96 -15.30 12.00
C ASP A 213 -32.91 -14.20 11.75
N GLY A 214 -32.33 -14.13 10.55
CA GLY A 214 -31.28 -13.17 10.21
C GLY A 214 -29.86 -13.74 10.24
N THR A 215 -29.70 -15.04 10.51
CA THR A 215 -28.41 -15.73 10.52
C THR A 215 -27.90 -16.02 9.11
N TRP A 216 -26.62 -15.78 8.85
CA TRP A 216 -26.01 -16.06 7.54
C TRP A 216 -25.95 -17.57 7.24
N ILE A 217 -26.52 -17.98 6.12
CA ILE A 217 -26.39 -19.34 5.58
C ILE A 217 -25.41 -19.39 4.40
N GLY A 218 -25.29 -18.29 3.65
CA GLY A 218 -24.34 -18.14 2.56
C GLY A 218 -24.63 -19.05 1.36
N LEU A 219 -23.85 -18.90 0.30
CA LEU A 219 -23.95 -19.72 -0.92
C LEU A 219 -22.78 -20.74 -1.00
N THR A 220 -21.67 -20.45 -0.31
CA THR A 220 -20.31 -21.02 -0.36
C THR A 220 -19.47 -20.54 0.86
N ASP A 221 -18.14 -20.32 0.73
CA ASP A 221 -17.27 -19.87 1.80
C ASP A 221 -17.65 -18.47 2.33
N LYS A 222 -17.98 -18.42 3.63
CA LYS A 222 -18.53 -17.24 4.32
C LYS A 222 -17.64 -15.99 4.26
N ASN A 223 -16.32 -16.14 4.07
CA ASN A 223 -15.40 -14.99 4.09
C ASN A 223 -15.46 -14.21 2.78
N THR A 224 -15.41 -14.94 1.67
CA THR A 224 -15.35 -14.34 0.33
C THR A 224 -16.67 -13.68 -0.05
N GLU A 225 -17.78 -14.19 0.47
CA GLU A 225 -19.12 -13.68 0.20
C GLU A 225 -19.41 -12.33 0.83
N ILE A 226 -19.02 -12.11 2.09
CA ILE A 226 -19.25 -10.81 2.74
C ILE A 226 -18.50 -9.72 1.98
N LEU A 227 -17.27 -10.00 1.56
CA LEU A 227 -16.47 -9.05 0.79
C LEU A 227 -17.12 -8.75 -0.57
N ALA A 228 -17.61 -9.78 -1.26
CA ALA A 228 -18.31 -9.64 -2.52
C ALA A 228 -19.59 -8.79 -2.35
N LEU A 229 -20.43 -9.11 -1.36
CA LEU A 229 -21.64 -8.35 -1.04
C LEU A 229 -21.33 -6.88 -0.71
N ILE A 230 -20.30 -6.62 0.09
CA ILE A 230 -19.87 -5.24 0.42
C ILE A 230 -19.49 -4.47 -0.84
N ASP A 231 -18.73 -5.08 -1.75
CA ASP A 231 -18.29 -4.42 -2.97
C ASP A 231 -19.48 -4.16 -3.92
N VAL A 232 -20.44 -5.09 -4.04
CA VAL A 232 -21.69 -4.85 -4.81
C VAL A 232 -22.51 -3.70 -4.22
N LEU A 233 -22.70 -3.67 -2.90
CA LEU A 233 -23.48 -2.61 -2.24
C LEU A 233 -22.80 -1.24 -2.36
N ARG A 234 -21.47 -1.20 -2.48
CA ARG A 234 -20.72 0.04 -2.75
C ARG A 234 -20.82 0.47 -4.20
N GLU A 235 -20.70 -0.47 -5.14
CA GLU A 235 -20.82 -0.21 -6.57
C GLU A 235 -22.21 0.37 -6.90
N LYS A 236 -23.26 -0.24 -6.34
CA LYS A 236 -24.65 0.22 -6.45
C LYS A 236 -25.00 1.42 -5.55
N ARG A 237 -24.02 1.94 -4.81
CA ARG A 237 -24.14 3.13 -3.93
C ARG A 237 -25.23 3.02 -2.86
N TYR A 238 -25.51 1.84 -2.32
CA TYR A 238 -26.44 1.72 -1.17
C TYR A 238 -25.79 2.04 0.16
N ILE A 239 -24.48 1.74 0.28
CA ILE A 239 -23.72 2.02 1.49
C ILE A 239 -22.68 3.12 1.27
N LYS A 240 -22.48 3.91 2.32
CA LYS A 240 -21.46 4.95 2.39
C LYS A 240 -20.06 4.32 2.31
N LYS A 241 -19.11 5.09 1.77
CA LYS A 241 -17.72 4.67 1.61
C LYS A 241 -16.96 4.75 2.94
N TYR A 242 -16.92 3.65 3.69
CA TYR A 242 -16.10 3.48 4.89
C TYR A 242 -14.95 2.49 4.67
N SER A 243 -14.05 2.34 5.66
CA SER A 243 -13.00 1.32 5.57
C SER A 243 -13.63 -0.07 5.42
N GLN A 244 -13.00 -0.92 4.62
CA GLN A 244 -13.49 -2.28 4.37
C GLN A 244 -13.57 -3.09 5.66
N THR A 245 -12.59 -2.95 6.55
CA THR A 245 -12.58 -3.59 7.88
C THR A 245 -13.77 -3.15 8.74
N LEU A 246 -14.05 -1.85 8.85
CA LEU A 246 -15.20 -1.37 9.64
C LEU A 246 -16.52 -1.85 9.06
N THR A 247 -16.63 -1.81 7.73
CA THR A 247 -17.82 -2.28 7.02
C THR A 247 -18.02 -3.77 7.28
N ALA A 248 -16.98 -4.58 7.06
CA ALA A 248 -17.00 -6.02 7.30
C ALA A 248 -17.33 -6.37 8.74
N LYS A 249 -16.76 -5.66 9.73
CA LYS A 249 -17.08 -5.86 11.14
C LYS A 249 -18.57 -5.68 11.44
N LEU A 250 -19.18 -4.60 10.92
CA LEU A 250 -20.61 -4.34 11.10
C LEU A 250 -21.51 -5.35 10.36
N PHE A 251 -21.04 -5.90 9.23
CA PHE A 251 -21.71 -7.03 8.56
C PHE A 251 -21.62 -8.29 9.43
N CYS A 252 -20.42 -8.61 9.93
CA CYS A 252 -20.23 -9.77 10.80
C CYS A 252 -21.08 -9.68 12.07
N GLU A 253 -21.14 -8.51 12.71
CA GLU A 253 -22.02 -8.26 13.85
C GLU A 253 -23.50 -8.42 13.48
N LYS A 254 -23.91 -7.93 12.29
CA LYS A 254 -25.32 -7.97 11.87
C LYS A 254 -25.81 -9.39 11.58
N PHE A 255 -24.95 -10.23 11.02
CA PHE A 255 -25.28 -11.57 10.55
C PHE A 255 -24.73 -12.68 11.45
N GLU A 256 -24.23 -12.31 12.64
CA GLU A 256 -23.67 -13.21 13.66
C GLU A 256 -22.54 -14.11 13.14
N LEU A 257 -21.65 -13.52 12.33
CA LEU A 257 -20.51 -14.20 11.72
C LEU A 257 -19.26 -14.01 12.56
N ASN A 258 -18.53 -15.10 12.79
CA ASN A 258 -17.24 -15.08 13.48
C ASN A 258 -16.10 -15.27 12.47
N LEU A 259 -15.62 -14.17 11.88
CA LEU A 259 -14.54 -14.19 10.89
C LEU A 259 -13.27 -13.56 11.45
N SER A 260 -12.11 -14.10 11.06
CA SER A 260 -10.81 -13.52 11.43
C SER A 260 -10.47 -12.32 10.53
N ASP A 261 -9.78 -11.31 11.07
CA ASP A 261 -9.31 -10.14 10.30
C ASP A 261 -8.39 -10.50 9.13
N ARG A 262 -7.70 -11.66 9.23
CA ARG A 262 -6.86 -12.21 8.16
C ARG A 262 -7.69 -12.70 6.97
N SER A 263 -8.90 -13.20 7.23
CA SER A 263 -9.82 -13.72 6.22
C SER A 263 -10.44 -12.64 5.34
N LEU A 264 -10.42 -11.38 5.79
CA LEU A 264 -11.03 -10.23 5.09
C LEU A 264 -10.11 -9.59 4.02
N ARG A 265 -8.91 -10.14 3.79
CA ARG A 265 -7.86 -9.53 2.94
C ARG A 265 -7.56 -10.28 1.64
N THR A 266 -8.12 -11.48 1.45
CA THR A 266 -7.77 -12.35 0.33
C THR A 266 -8.94 -12.47 -0.64
N LYS A 267 -8.79 -11.96 -1.87
CA LYS A 267 -9.75 -12.16 -2.97
C LYS A 267 -9.36 -13.40 -3.76
N THR A 268 -9.98 -14.53 -3.48
CA THR A 268 -9.80 -15.81 -4.20
C THR A 268 -10.76 -15.90 -5.40
N GLN A 269 -10.69 -16.97 -6.20
CA GLN A 269 -11.66 -17.20 -7.29
C GLN A 269 -13.11 -17.21 -6.77
N ALA A 270 -13.34 -17.83 -5.61
CA ALA A 270 -14.66 -17.86 -4.95
C ALA A 270 -15.21 -16.44 -4.66
N TYR A 271 -14.34 -15.44 -4.43
CA TYR A 271 -14.80 -14.05 -4.30
C TYR A 271 -15.42 -13.52 -5.60
N TYR A 272 -14.81 -13.80 -6.76
CA TYR A 272 -15.29 -13.30 -8.05
C TYR A 272 -16.57 -14.02 -8.50
N ASP A 273 -16.66 -15.32 -8.20
CA ASP A 273 -17.87 -16.10 -8.46
C ASP A 273 -19.05 -15.52 -7.64
N ASN A 274 -18.81 -15.26 -6.34
CA ASN A 274 -19.80 -14.63 -5.46
C ASN A 274 -20.11 -13.17 -5.84
N LEU A 275 -19.15 -12.41 -6.34
CA LEU A 275 -19.38 -11.03 -6.79
C LEU A 275 -20.41 -10.99 -7.92
N SER A 276 -20.27 -11.90 -8.89
CA SER A 276 -21.19 -12.02 -10.03
C SER A 276 -22.60 -12.40 -9.57
N GLU A 277 -22.69 -13.33 -8.62
CA GLU A 277 -23.95 -13.78 -8.03
C GLU A 277 -24.65 -12.65 -7.25
N TYR A 278 -23.92 -11.91 -6.41
CA TYR A 278 -24.50 -10.77 -5.68
C TYR A 278 -24.91 -9.61 -6.58
N GLN A 279 -24.24 -9.39 -7.71
CA GLN A 279 -24.68 -8.39 -8.70
C GLN A 279 -26.05 -8.75 -9.29
N TRP A 280 -26.36 -10.05 -9.40
CA TRP A 280 -27.67 -10.55 -9.82
C TRP A 280 -28.71 -10.50 -8.70
N ILE A 281 -28.37 -10.99 -7.50
CA ILE A 281 -29.26 -11.05 -6.33
C ILE A 281 -29.68 -9.65 -5.87
N ILE A 282 -28.79 -8.65 -5.96
CA ILE A 282 -29.04 -7.30 -5.50
C ILE A 282 -29.49 -6.43 -6.69
N PRO A 283 -30.81 -6.28 -6.95
CA PRO A 283 -31.29 -5.43 -8.02
C PRO A 283 -31.01 -3.96 -7.75
N ASP A 284 -31.16 -3.13 -8.78
CA ASP A 284 -31.21 -1.68 -8.62
C ASP A 284 -32.56 -1.28 -7.98
N LEU A 285 -32.52 -0.99 -6.69
CA LEU A 285 -33.58 -0.41 -5.90
C LEU A 285 -33.76 1.03 -6.39
N LYS A 286 -34.88 1.29 -7.08
CA LYS A 286 -35.23 2.64 -7.47
C LYS A 286 -35.33 3.51 -6.22
N SER A 287 -34.64 4.65 -6.28
CA SER A 287 -34.74 5.76 -5.31
C SER A 287 -36.13 6.37 -5.31
#